data_AF-A0A4Q9GSG0-F1
#
_entry.id   AF-A0A4Q9GSG0-F1
#
_cell.length_a   1.000
_cell.length_b   1.000
_cell.length_c   1.000
_cell.angle_alpha   90.00
_cell.angle_beta   90.00
_cell.angle_gamma   90.00
#
_symmetry.space_group_name_H-M   'P 1'
#
loop_
_entity.id
_entity.type
_entity.pdbx_description
1 polymer ?
#
loop_
_entity_poly.entity_id
_entity_poly.type
_entity_poly.pdbx_seq_one_letter_code
_entity_poly.pdbx_strand_id
1 'polypeptide(L)' 'MVENFTPGNPSPLASAISALQSAGFSVNVCATPGRLTVDRQELTPDEIFALASAKAGWSGPGESGQAAP' A
#
# COMPACT_ATOMS: atom_id res chain seq x y z
N MET A 1 33.35 -3.69 -4.69
CA MET A 1 32.08 -4.43 -4.64
C MET A 1 30.96 -3.41 -4.53
N VAL A 2 30.32 -3.09 -5.65
CA VAL A 2 29.12 -2.25 -5.67
C VAL A 2 27.97 -3.17 -5.32
N GLU A 3 27.43 -3.00 -4.12
CA GLU A 3 26.21 -3.70 -3.72
C GLU A 3 25.08 -3.10 -4.56
N ASN A 4 24.68 -3.88 -5.56
CA ASN A 4 23.69 -3.51 -6.54
C ASN A 4 22.36 -3.33 -5.79
N PHE A 5 22.00 -2.09 -5.49
CA PHE A 5 20.61 -1.72 -5.19
C PHE A 5 19.75 -2.43 -6.22
N THR A 6 18.75 -3.19 -5.79
CA THR A 6 17.78 -3.81 -6.69
C THR A 6 16.60 -2.84 -6.83
N PRO A 7 16.62 -1.87 -7.75
CA PRO A 7 15.42 -1.11 -8.11
C PRO A 7 14.50 -2.06 -8.89
N GLY A 8 13.65 -2.82 -8.19
CA GLY A 8 12.90 -3.85 -8.90
C GLY A 8 11.76 -4.56 -8.16
N ASN A 9 11.45 -4.22 -6.91
CA ASN A 9 10.23 -4.70 -6.28
C ASN A 9 9.40 -3.50 -5.80
N PRO A 10 8.30 -3.14 -6.47
CA PRO A 10 7.33 -2.26 -5.83
C PRO A 10 6.90 -2.98 -4.56
N SER A 11 7.31 -2.46 -3.40
CA SER A 11 6.92 -3.05 -2.13
C SER A 11 5.40 -3.15 -2.11
N PRO A 12 4.81 -4.23 -1.59
CA PRO A 12 3.35 -4.37 -1.54
C PRO A 12 2.66 -3.17 -0.91
N LEU A 13 3.33 -2.55 0.06
CA LEU A 13 2.95 -1.27 0.64
C LEU A 13 2.76 -0.17 -0.40
N ALA A 14 3.69 0.00 -1.34
CA ALA A 14 3.59 1.00 -2.39
C ALA A 14 2.39 0.75 -3.32
N SER A 15 2.06 -0.51 -3.62
CA SER A 15 0.88 -0.87 -4.40
C SER A 15 -0.42 -0.55 -3.65
N ALA A 16 -0.48 -0.89 -2.35
CA ALA A 16 -1.63 -0.56 -1.50
C ALA A 16 -1.83 0.96 -1.35
N ILE A 17 -0.74 1.70 -1.15
CA ILE A 17 -0.76 3.17 -1.08
C ILE A 17 -1.27 3.75 -2.40
N SER A 18 -0.79 3.25 -3.54
CA SER A 18 -1.23 3.71 -4.87
C SER A 18 -2.72 3.43 -5.09
N ALA A 19 -3.21 2.25 -4.67
CA ALA A 19 -4.63 1.90 -4.76
C ALA A 19 -5.50 2.84 -3.89
N LEU A 20 -5.09 3.11 -2.65
CA LEU A 20 -5.77 4.05 -1.77
C LEU A 20 -5.80 5.47 -2.35
N GLN A 21 -4.69 5.96 -2.89
CA GLN A 21 -4.64 7.26 -3.56
C GLN A 21 -5.58 7.31 -4.78
N SER A 22 -5.64 6.23 -5.57
CA SER A 22 -6.58 6.12 -6.70
C SER A 22 -8.05 6.09 -6.25
N ALA A 23 -8.32 5.57 -5.05
CA ALA A 23 -9.65 5.59 -4.43
C ALA A 23 -9.97 6.94 -3.74
N GLY A 24 -9.06 7.92 -3.79
CA GLY A 24 -9.25 9.27 -3.25
C GLY A 24 -8.78 9.46 -1.81
N PHE A 25 -8.10 8.47 -1.21
CA PHE A 25 -7.54 8.60 0.14
C PHE A 25 -6.22 9.37 0.11
N SER A 26 -6.03 10.29 1.05
CA SER A 26 -4.73 10.96 1.25
C SER A 26 -3.82 10.10 2.11
N VAL A 27 -2.66 9.70 1.59
CA VAL A 27 -1.66 8.91 2.32
C VAL A 27 -0.41 9.74 2.57
N ASN A 28 -0.06 9.91 3.84
CA ASN A 28 1.13 10.63 4.30
C ASN A 28 1.99 9.73 5.19
N VAL A 29 3.32 9.92 5.14
CA VAL A 29 4.23 9.23 6.05
C VAL A 29 4.12 9.88 7.44
N CYS A 30 3.87 9.08 8.47
CA CYS A 30 3.84 9.59 9.84
C CYS A 30 5.27 9.76 10.38
N ALA A 31 5.47 10.69 11.32
CA ALA A 31 6.72 10.81 12.07
C ALA A 31 7.01 9.54 12.90
N THR A 32 5.97 8.78 13.25
CA THR A 32 6.08 7.51 13.95
C THR A 32 6.59 6.42 13.00
N PRO A 33 7.75 5.80 13.29
CA PRO A 33 8.30 4.76 12.43
C PRO A 33 7.33 3.57 12.34
N GLY A 34 7.07 3.12 11.11
CA GLY A 34 6.19 1.99 10.84
C GLY A 34 4.69 2.33 10.86
N ARG A 35 4.30 3.60 10.79
CA ARG A 35 2.90 4.02 10.60
C ARG A 35 2.75 4.97 9.42
N LEU A 36 1.62 4.92 8.73
CA LEU A 36 1.23 5.94 7.74
C LEU A 36 -0.11 6.53 8.11
N THR A 37 -0.28 7.82 7.81
CA THR A 37 -1.53 8.52 7.96
C THR A 37 -2.35 8.35 6.69
N VAL A 38 -3.50 7.69 6.77
CA VAL A 38 -4.47 7.57 5.67
C VAL A 38 -5.73 8.33 6.07
N ASP A 39 -6.12 9.33 5.30
CA ASP A 39 -7.31 10.16 5.56
C ASP A 39 -7.35 10.73 7.00
N ARG A 40 -6.20 11.21 7.48
CA ARG A 40 -5.99 11.71 8.85
C ARG A 40 -6.06 10.65 9.96
N GLN A 41 -6.12 9.36 9.63
CA GLN A 41 -6.02 8.27 10.58
C GLN A 41 -4.63 7.63 10.53
N GLU A 42 -3.98 7.44 11.68
CA GLU A 42 -2.70 6.74 11.76
C GLU A 42 -2.91 5.22 11.73
N LEU A 43 -2.59 4.62 10.59
CA LEU A 43 -2.75 3.19 10.35
C LEU A 43 -1.40 2.50 10.31
N THR A 44 -1.38 1.25 10.75
CA THR A 44 -0.25 0.36 10.53
C THR A 44 -0.25 -0.17 9.09
N PRO A 45 0.89 -0.65 8.55
CA PRO A 45 0.96 -1.29 7.24
C PRO A 45 -0.12 -2.35 7.03
N ASP A 46 -0.40 -3.15 8.05
CA ASP A 46 -1.43 -4.19 8.04
C ASP A 46 -2.84 -3.61 7.84
N GLU A 47 -3.17 -2.54 8.57
CA GLU A 47 -4.44 -1.84 8.41
C GLU A 47 -4.58 -1.15 7.05
N ILE A 48 -3.46 -0.66 6.49
CA ILE A 48 -3.43 -0.08 5.15
C ILE A 48 -3.73 -1.13 4.10
N PHE A 49 -3.19 -2.34 4.26
CA PHE A 49 -3.51 -3.48 3.39
C PHE A 49 -4.98 -3.86 3.47
N ALA A 50 -5.52 -4.00 4.69
CA ALA A 50 -6.93 -4.31 4.90
C ALA A 50 -7.85 -3.21 4.30
N LEU A 51 -7.50 -1.93 4.50
CA LEU A 51 -8.24 -0.80 3.96
C LEU A 51 -8.16 -0.74 2.44
N ALA A 52 -6.99 -0.97 1.86
CA ALA A 52 -6.80 -0.98 0.40
C ALA A 52 -7.63 -2.11 -0.25
N SER A 53 -7.63 -3.31 0.33
CA SER A 53 -8.47 -4.40 -0.17
C SER A 53 -9.97 -4.11 0.00
N ALA A 54 -10.39 -3.56 1.14
CA ALA A 54 -11.80 -3.30 1.43
C ALA A 54 -12.39 -2.07 0.70
N LYS A 55 -11.60 -1.03 0.45
CA LYS A 55 -12.06 0.26 -0.10
C LYS A 55 -11.57 0.54 -1.51
N ALA A 56 -10.37 0.09 -1.86
CA ALA A 56 -9.75 0.34 -3.16
C ALA A 56 -9.76 -0.88 -4.10
N GLY A 57 -10.32 -2.02 -3.65
CA GLY A 57 -10.31 -3.26 -4.44
C GLY A 57 -8.89 -3.77 -4.70
N TRP A 58 -7.95 -3.46 -3.81
CA TRP A 58 -6.56 -3.90 -3.95
C TRP A 58 -6.43 -5.39 -3.66
N SER A 59 -6.14 -6.16 -4.69
CA SER A 59 -5.70 -7.56 -4.63
C SER A 59 -4.22 -7.57 -4.22
N GLY A 60 -3.93 -8.01 -3.00
CA GLY A 60 -2.60 -7.90 -2.37
C GLY A 60 -1.45 -8.60 -3.11
N PRO A 61 -0.20 -8.59 -2.56
CA PRO A 61 0.94 -9.27 -3.16
C PRO A 61 0.78 -10.79 -3.12
N GLY A 62 0.07 -11.33 -4.10
CA GLY A 62 -0.29 -12.75 -4.18
C GLY A 62 -1.62 -13.01 -4.87
N GLU A 63 -2.48 -12.00 -4.97
CA GLU A 63 -3.77 -12.10 -5.66
C GLU A 63 -3.63 -11.71 -7.14
N SER A 64 -2.84 -12.50 -7.86
CA SER A 64 -2.88 -12.52 -9.32
C SER A 64 -4.00 -13.48 -9.73
N GLY A 65 -5.22 -13.00 -9.99
CA GLY A 65 -6.18 -13.85 -10.72
C GLY A 65 -7.68 -13.64 -10.58
N GLN A 66 -8.20 -12.60 -9.93
CA GLN A 66 -9.63 -12.29 -10.06
C GLN A 66 -9.84 -11.16 -11.05
N ALA A 67 -9.79 -11.50 -12.34
CA ALA A 67 -10.39 -10.69 -13.39
C ALA A 67 -11.92 -10.68 -13.19
N ALA A 68 -12.52 -9.52 -13.49
CA ALA A 68 -13.90 -9.10 -13.26
C ALA A 68 -14.99 -10.05 -13.86
N PRO A 69 -16.29 -9.90 -13.48
CA PRO A 69 -17.39 -10.81 -13.84
C PRO A 69 -17.69 -10.93 -15.34
#